data_AF-A0A4R1RX40-F1
#
_entry.id   AF-A0A4R1RX40-F1
#
_cell.length_a   1.000
_cell.length_b   1.000
_cell.length_c   1.000
_cell.angle_alpha   90.00
_cell.angle_beta   90.00
_cell.angle_gamma   90.00
#
_symmetry.space_group_name_H-M   'P 1'
#
loop_
_entity.id
_entity.type
_entity.pdbx_description
1 polymer ?
#
loop_
_entity_poly.entity_id
_entity_poly.type
_entity_poly.pdbx_seq_one_letter_code
_entity_poly.pdbx_strand_id
1 'polypeptide(L)' 'MRKLVWQERHDEDLKWEVEAVLAWHDEDARAAIATLLLDCQHLRLQLALAEDTNRQQHTADGVGPRPFEFPRSRHRLEP' A
#
# COMPACT_ATOMS: atom_id res chain seq x y z
N MET A 1 -24.99 16.38 9.94
CA MET A 1 -23.88 17.33 9.65
C MET A 1 -22.48 16.72 9.53
N ARG A 2 -22.19 15.45 9.90
CA ARG A 2 -20.80 14.90 9.83
C ARG A 2 -20.44 14.12 8.56
N LYS A 3 -21.40 13.67 7.73
CA LYS A 3 -21.08 12.86 6.54
C LYS A 3 -20.67 13.68 5.31
N LEU A 4 -21.14 14.93 5.19
CA LEU A 4 -20.97 15.75 3.99
C LEU A 4 -19.56 16.38 3.89
N VAL A 5 -19.01 16.86 5.01
CA VAL A 5 -17.71 17.55 5.03
C VAL A 5 -16.53 16.62 4.71
N TRP A 6 -16.63 15.32 5.00
CA TRP A 6 -15.61 14.34 4.60
C TRP A 6 -15.77 13.87 3.16
N GLN A 7 -16.96 14.00 2.57
CA GLN A 7 -17.25 13.60 1.19
C GLN A 7 -16.79 14.68 0.20
N GLU A 8 -17.11 15.95 0.46
CA GLU A 8 -16.77 17.06 -0.45
C GLU A 8 -15.26 17.28 -0.61
N ARG A 9 -14.48 17.22 0.48
CA ARG A 9 -13.01 17.31 0.37
C ARG A 9 -12.42 16.14 -0.40
N HIS A 10 -12.92 14.93 -0.20
CA HIS A 10 -12.45 13.76 -0.94
C HIS A 10 -12.77 13.87 -2.44
N ASP A 11 -13.90 14.49 -2.82
CA ASP A 11 -14.27 14.61 -4.24
C ASP A 11 -13.41 15.63 -4.99
N GLU A 12 -13.06 16.77 -4.37
CA GLU A 12 -12.13 17.75 -4.96
C GLU A 12 -10.70 17.21 -5.02
N ASP A 13 -10.23 16.57 -3.95
CA ASP A 13 -8.91 15.94 -3.89
C ASP A 13 -8.81 14.82 -4.95
N LEU A 14 -9.84 13.97 -5.06
CA LEU A 14 -9.89 12.90 -6.05
C LEU A 14 -9.90 13.45 -7.48
N LYS A 15 -10.65 14.54 -7.72
CA LYS A 15 -10.64 15.20 -9.03
C LYS A 15 -9.23 15.70 -9.36
N TRP A 16 -8.54 16.36 -8.42
CA TRP A 16 -7.18 16.83 -8.65
C TRP A 16 -6.20 15.68 -8.94
N GLU A 17 -6.32 14.56 -8.21
CA GLU A 17 -5.50 13.36 -8.43
C GLU A 17 -5.76 12.74 -9.81
N VAL A 18 -7.02 12.68 -10.26
CA VAL A 18 -7.37 12.19 -11.60
C VAL A 18 -6.73 13.06 -12.68
N GLU A 19 -6.84 14.39 -12.57
CA GLU A 19 -6.22 15.31 -13.53
C GLU A 19 -4.69 15.18 -13.53
N ALA A 20 -4.07 15.01 -12.37
CA ALA A 20 -2.62 14.82 -12.27
C ALA A 20 -2.16 13.53 -12.97
N VAL A 21 -2.91 12.43 -12.81
CA VAL A 21 -2.62 11.16 -13.49
C VAL A 21 -2.83 11.29 -15.01
N LEU A 22 -3.90 11.95 -15.45
CA LEU A 22 -4.15 12.18 -16.87
C LEU A 22 -3.05 13.02 -17.52
N ALA A 23 -2.61 14.09 -16.87
CA ALA A 23 -1.52 14.94 -17.35
C ALA A 23 -0.20 14.16 -17.51
N TRP A 24 0.06 13.17 -16.66
CA TRP A 24 1.24 12.31 -16.79
C TRP A 24 1.17 11.34 -17.97
N HIS A 25 -0.03 11.05 -18.47
CA HIS A 25 -0.31 10.17 -19.60
C HIS A 25 -0.70 10.93 -20.88
N ASP A 26 -0.30 12.20 -21.02
CA ASP A 26 -0.64 13.04 -22.18
C ASP A 26 -2.17 13.10 -22.44
N GLU A 27 -2.97 13.15 -21.37
CA GLU A 27 -4.44 13.10 -21.39
C GLU A 27 -5.03 11.79 -21.97
N ASP A 28 -4.22 10.75 -22.18
CA ASP A 28 -4.69 9.42 -22.60
C ASP A 28 -5.26 8.65 -21.40
N ALA A 29 -6.56 8.81 -21.18
CA ALA A 29 -7.29 8.09 -20.14
C ALA A 29 -7.20 6.55 -20.27
N ARG A 30 -7.03 5.99 -21.48
CA ARG A 30 -6.92 4.54 -21.65
C ARG A 30 -5.57 4.05 -21.18
N ALA A 31 -4.49 4.77 -21.47
CA ALA A 31 -3.15 4.47 -20.98
C ALA A 31 -3.07 4.58 -19.44
N ALA A 32 -3.69 5.62 -18.87
CA ALA A 32 -3.81 5.78 -17.42
C ALA A 32 -4.55 4.61 -16.75
N ILE A 33 -5.73 4.26 -17.26
CA ILE A 33 -6.52 3.15 -16.73
C ILE A 33 -5.78 1.81 -16.86
N ALA A 34 -5.12 1.56 -18.00
CA ALA A 34 -4.35 0.34 -18.19
C ALA A 34 -3.23 0.20 -17.14
N THR A 35 -2.54 1.30 -16.83
CA THR A 35 -1.49 1.35 -15.80
C THR A 35 -2.08 1.07 -14.41
N LEU A 36 -3.18 1.74 -14.04
CA LEU A 36 -3.84 1.51 -12.74
C LEU A 36 -4.33 0.07 -12.56
N LEU A 37 -4.81 -0.57 -13.63
CA LEU A 37 -5.21 -1.98 -13.60
C LEU A 37 -4.00 -2.91 -13.36
N LEU A 38 -2.86 -2.61 -13.98
CA LEU A 38 -1.61 -3.36 -13.73
C LEU A 38 -1.12 -3.18 -12.29
N ASP A 39 -1.16 -1.95 -11.77
CA ASP A 39 -0.80 -1.65 -10.38
C ASP A 39 -1.72 -2.38 -9.40
N CYS A 40 -3.04 -2.37 -9.65
CA CYS A 40 -4.00 -3.12 -8.84
C CYS A 40 -3.72 -4.64 -8.87
N GLN A 41 -3.39 -5.19 -10.03
CA GLN A 41 -2.99 -6.60 -10.13
C GLN A 41 -1.73 -6.86 -9.29
N HIS A 42 -0.73 -5.98 -9.37
CA HIS A 42 0.51 -6.08 -8.61
C HIS A 42 0.27 -6.00 -7.09
N LEU A 43 -0.56 -5.07 -6.64
CA LEU A 43 -0.93 -4.92 -5.22
C LEU A 43 -1.67 -6.15 -4.69
N ARG A 44 -2.54 -6.76 -5.50
CA ARG A 44 -3.20 -8.02 -5.12
C ARG A 44 -2.22 -9.17 -4.99
N LEU A 45 -1.21 -9.22 -5.86
CA LEU A 45 -0.12 -10.20 -5.75
C LEU A 45 0.72 -9.96 -4.49
N GLN A 46 1.10 -8.71 -4.21
CA GLN A 46 1.83 -8.36 -2.98
C GLN A 46 1.05 -8.75 -1.72
N LEU A 47 -0.25 -8.48 -1.70
CA LEU A 47 -1.12 -8.86 -0.58
C LEU A 47 -1.16 -10.38 -0.40
N ALA A 48 -1.35 -11.15 -1.48
CA ALA A 48 -1.36 -12.61 -1.40
C ALA A 48 -0.03 -13.17 -0.84
N LEU A 49 1.11 -12.63 -1.27
CA LEU A 49 2.43 -13.03 -0.76
C LEU A 49 2.62 -12.66 0.72
N ALA A 50 2.16 -11.48 1.14
CA ALA A 50 2.22 -11.05 2.53
C ALA A 50 1.31 -11.90 3.44
N GLU A 51 0.11 -12.24 2.97
CA GLU A 51 -0.83 -13.11 3.67
C GLU A 51 -0.31 -14.53 3.80
N ASP A 52 0.32 -15.09 2.76
CA ASP A 52 0.93 -16.42 2.82
C ASP A 52 2.14 -16.45 3.76
N THR A 53 2.94 -15.38 3.78
CA THR A 53 4.05 -15.23 4.75
C THR A 53 3.51 -15.18 6.17
N ASN A 54 2.45 -14.40 6.41
CA ASN A 54 1.80 -14.29 7.71
C ASN A 54 1.17 -15.64 8.14
N ARG A 55 0.52 -16.36 7.22
CA ARG A 55 -0.07 -17.68 7.48
C ARG A 55 0.98 -18.72 7.86
N GLN A 56 2.11 -18.76 7.16
CA GLN A 56 3.20 -19.70 7.48
C GLN A 56 3.82 -19.43 8.85
N GLN A 57 3.93 -18.16 9.25
CA GLN A 57 4.38 -17.78 10.60
C GLN A 57 3.42 -18.27 11.70
N HIS A 58 2.10 -18.29 11.45
CA HIS A 58 1.11 -18.78 12.40
C HIS A 58 1.04 -20.32 12.54
N THR A 59 1.58 -21.09 11.58
CA THR A 59 1.50 -22.56 11.60
C THR A 59 2.78 -23.25 12.08
N ALA A 60 3.90 -22.54 12.17
CA ALA A 60 5.21 -23.16 12.45
C ALA A 60 5.59 -23.22 13.93
N ASP A 61 5.11 -22.29 14.76
CA ASP A 61 5.42 -22.28 16.20
C ASP A 61 4.20 -21.78 16.97
N GLY A 62 3.78 -22.50 18.01
CA GLY A 62 2.71 -22.11 18.94
C GLY A 62 3.03 -20.87 19.80
N VAL A 63 3.70 -19.88 19.22
CA VAL A 63 4.06 -18.61 19.81
C VAL A 63 3.41 -17.55 18.93
N GLY A 64 2.50 -16.76 19.50
CA GLY A 64 1.80 -15.70 18.79
C GLY A 64 2.73 -14.69 18.10
N PRO A 65 2.19 -13.85 17.19
CA PRO A 65 3.00 -12.97 16.35
C PRO A 65 3.89 -12.09 17.22
N ARG A 66 5.22 -12.20 17.05
CA ARG A 66 6.15 -11.30 17.73
C ARG A 66 6.09 -9.94 17.05
N PRO A 67 5.94 -8.84 17.81
CA PRO A 67 5.99 -7.51 17.23
C PRO A 67 7.33 -7.31 16.52
N PHE A 68 7.28 -6.62 15.37
CA PHE A 68 8.47 -6.27 14.60
C PHE A 68 9.40 -5.38 15.44
N GLU A 69 10.50 -5.96 15.94
CA GLU A 69 11.55 -5.21 16.63
C GLU A 69 12.61 -4.76 15.61
N PHE A 70 12.78 -3.43 15.48
CA PHE A 70 13.86 -2.86 14.69
C PHE A 70 15.22 -3.38 15.19
N PRO A 71 16.14 -3.77 14.29
CA PRO A 71 17.48 -4.19 14.69
C PRO A 71 18.17 -3.02 15.41
N ARG A 72 18.35 -3.12 16.74
CA ARG A 72 19.27 -2.23 17.43
C ARG A 72 20.66 -2.51 16.88
N SER A 73 21.20 -1.54 16.16
CA SER A 73 22.57 -1.54 15.64
C SER A 73 23.52 -2.06 16.71
N ARG A 74 24.18 -3.20 16.42
CA ARG A 74 25.31 -3.70 17.20
C ARG A 74 26.44 -2.68 17.08
N HIS A 75 26.45 -1.67 17.94
CA HIS A 75 27.69 -1.03 18.34
C HIS A 75 28.29 -1.87 19.46
N ARG A 76 28.94 -2.97 19.04
CA ARG A 76 29.99 -3.61 19.83
C ARG A 76 31.31 -3.12 19.24
N LEU A 77 31.91 -2.14 19.89
CA LEU A 77 33.35 -2.00 19.89
C LEU A 77 33.77 -2.27 21.33
N GLU A 78 34.22 -3.51 21.55
CA GLU A 78 35.21 -3.84 22.58
C GLU A 78 36.55 -3.97 21.82
N PRO A 79 37.71 -3.67 22.41
CA PRO A 79 37.98 -3.40 23.82
C PRO A 79 38.39 -1.95 24.15
#